data_AF-A0A494YTM3-F1
#
_entry.id   AF-A0A494YTM3-F1
#
_cell.length_a   1.000
_cell.length_b   1.000
_cell.length_c   1.000
_cell.angle_alpha   90.00
_cell.angle_beta   90.00
_cell.angle_gamma   90.00
#
_symmetry.space_group_name_H-M   'P 1'
#
loop_
_entity.id
_entity.type
_entity.pdbx_description
1 polymer ?
#
loop_
_entity_poly.entity_id
_entity_poly.type
_entity_poly.pdbx_seq_one_letter_code
_entity_poly.pdbx_strand_id
1 'polypeptide(L)' 'MKKHNRTGKLLYFIGILLFAIGFTLNQTIGIIEAPEPYTSFSIPLIVIGIILLVASNFFKSSK' A
#
# COMPACT_ATOMS: atom_id res chain seq x y z
N MET A 1 -11.92 -5.44 -12.69
CA MET A 1 -10.76 -4.67 -13.20
C MET A 1 -10.83 -4.31 -14.71
N LYS A 2 -12.00 -3.97 -15.27
CA LYS A 2 -12.13 -3.53 -16.69
C LYS A 2 -12.00 -2.00 -16.89
N LYS A 3 -12.14 -1.20 -15.83
CA LYS A 3 -12.20 0.28 -15.86
C LYS A 3 -10.85 0.98 -15.63
N HIS A 4 -9.76 0.22 -15.51
CA HIS A 4 -8.48 0.70 -15.00
C HIS A 4 -7.38 0.48 -16.05
N ASN A 5 -6.67 1.54 -16.43
CA ASN A 5 -5.52 1.45 -17.34
C ASN A 5 -4.39 0.63 -16.69
N ARG A 6 -3.45 0.12 -17.50
CA ARG A 6 -2.33 -0.73 -17.01
C ARG A 6 -1.59 -0.09 -15.83
N THR A 7 -1.35 1.22 -15.88
CA THR A 7 -0.69 1.99 -14.82
C THR A 7 -1.46 1.99 -13.51
N GLY A 8 -2.77 2.24 -13.53
CA GLY A 8 -3.53 2.28 -12.29
C GLY A 8 -3.77 0.90 -11.67
N LYS A 9 -3.81 -0.18 -12.48
CA LYS A 9 -3.75 -1.55 -11.92
C LYS A 9 -2.44 -1.79 -11.18
N LEU A 10 -1.33 -1.34 -11.75
CA LEU A 10 -0.01 -1.47 -11.11
C LEU A 10 0.05 -0.69 -9.79
N LEU A 11 -0.38 0.57 -9.79
CA LEU A 11 -0.44 1.41 -8.59
C LEU A 11 -1.31 0.78 -7.50
N TYR A 12 -2.45 0.20 -7.88
CA TYR A 12 -3.33 -0.50 -6.95
C TYR A 12 -2.65 -1.72 -6.32
N PHE A 13 -1.98 -2.56 -7.11
CA PHE A 13 -1.28 -3.73 -6.58
C PHE A 13 -0.10 -3.36 -5.68
N ILE A 14 0.72 -2.38 -6.09
CA ILE A 14 1.84 -1.88 -5.27
C ILE A 14 1.30 -1.25 -3.98
N GLY A 15 0.22 -0.47 -4.07
CA GLY A 15 -0.40 0.16 -2.92
C GLY A 15 -0.92 -0.85 -1.89
N ILE A 16 -1.60 -1.92 -2.33
CA ILE A 16 -2.03 -3.01 -1.45
C ILE A 16 -0.83 -3.69 -0.80
N LEU A 17 0.20 -4.01 -1.59
CA LEU A 17 1.38 -4.70 -1.08
C LEU A 17 2.07 -3.89 0.02
N LEU A 18 2.32 -2.60 -0.23
CA LEU A 18 2.96 -1.72 0.76
C LEU A 18 2.10 -1.52 1.99
N PHE A 19 0.78 -1.36 1.81
CA PHE A 19 -0.15 -1.28 2.93
C PHE A 19 -0.11 -2.53 3.80
N ALA A 20 -0.17 -3.72 3.19
CA ALA A 20 -0.15 -5.00 3.90
C ALA A 20 1.17 -5.22 4.65
N ILE A 21 2.30 -4.92 4.02
CA ILE A 21 3.62 -5.03 4.67
C ILE A 21 3.70 -4.05 5.85
N GLY A 22 3.36 -2.78 5.63
CA GLY A 22 3.39 -1.78 6.70
C GLY A 22 2.46 -2.14 7.86
N PHE A 23 1.25 -2.65 7.56
CA PHE A 23 0.30 -3.11 8.57
C PHE A 23 0.83 -4.30 9.38
N THR A 24 1.51 -5.24 8.72
CA THR A 24 2.10 -6.41 9.37
C THR A 24 3.29 -6.02 10.26
N LEU A 25 4.11 -5.05 9.84
CA LEU A 25 5.23 -4.50 10.61
C LEU A 25 4.80 -3.61 11.80
N ASN A 26 3.51 -3.34 11.96
CA ASN A 26 3.03 -2.44 13.02
C ASN A 26 3.02 -3.16 14.38
N GLN A 27 3.86 -2.69 15.30
CA GLN A 27 3.96 -3.26 16.66
C GLN A 27 2.65 -3.15 17.46
N THR A 28 1.81 -2.14 17.19
CA THR A 28 0.52 -1.96 17.86
C THR A 28 -0.47 -3.08 17.52
N ILE A 29 -0.36 -3.62 16.31
CA ILE A 29 -1.26 -4.67 15.81
C ILE A 29 -0.73 -6.06 16.21
N GLY A 30 0.57 -6.19 16.46
CA GLY A 30 1.17 -7.39 17.04
C GLY A 30 1.11 -8.63 16.13
N ILE A 31 0.99 -8.45 14.81
CA ILE A 31 0.93 -9.58 13.86
C ILE A 31 2.30 -10.29 13.80
N ILE A 32 3.39 -9.52 13.78
CA ILE A 32 4.76 -10.01 13.88
C ILE A 32 5.59 -9.10 14.77
N GLU A 33 6.49 -9.69 15.55
CA GLU A 33 7.55 -8.97 16.26
C GLU A 33 8.70 -8.67 15.28
N ALA A 34 8.49 -7.66 14.44
CA ALA A 34 9.56 -7.17 13.59
C ALA A 34 10.61 -6.43 14.44
N PRO A 35 11.91 -6.67 14.24
CA PRO A 35 12.96 -5.93 14.94
C PRO A 35 13.10 -4.50 14.37
N GLU A 36 13.64 -3.58 15.17
CA GLU A 36 14.11 -2.30 14.64
C GLU A 36 15.21 -2.53 13.57
N PRO A 37 15.24 -1.75 12.47
CA PRO A 37 14.46 -0.55 12.21
C PRO A 37 13.13 -0.78 11.45
N TYR A 38 12.73 -2.04 11.21
CA TYR A 38 11.62 -2.35 10.31
C TYR A 38 10.26 -1.84 10.82
N THR A 39 10.09 -1.82 12.14
CA THR A 39 8.92 -1.30 12.84
C THR A 39 8.76 0.21 12.66
N SER A 40 9.87 0.96 12.67
CA SER A 40 9.88 2.40 12.36
C SER A 40 9.37 2.72 10.95
N PHE A 41 9.51 1.78 10.00
CA PHE A 41 9.00 1.94 8.63
C PHE A 41 7.51 1.60 8.47
N SER A 42 6.86 0.99 9.47
CA SER A 42 5.46 0.57 9.39
C SER A 42 4.51 1.70 8.97
N ILE A 43 4.47 2.79 9.74
CA ILE A 43 3.57 3.92 9.48
C ILE A 43 3.87 4.57 8.11
N PRO A 44 5.13 4.89 7.75
CA PRO A 44 5.46 5.36 6.41
C PRO A 44 4.97 4.43 5.28
N LEU A 45 5.15 3.11 5.39
CA LEU A 45 4.69 2.16 4.38
C LEU A 45 3.16 2.14 4.25
N ILE A 46 2.44 2.18 5.38
CA ILE A 46 0.98 2.25 5.38
C ILE A 46 0.51 3.51 4.65
N VAL A 47 1.10 4.67 4.99
CA VAL A 47 0.74 5.96 4.39
C VAL A 47 1.00 5.96 2.88
N ILE A 48 2.18 5.49 2.44
CA ILE A 48 2.51 5.39 1.01
C ILE A 48 1.55 4.41 0.30
N GLY A 49 1.24 3.27 0.93
CA GLY A 49 0.29 2.30 0.42
C GLY A 49 -1.09 2.91 0.16
N ILE A 50 -1.62 3.65 1.14
CA ILE A 50 -2.90 4.37 1.01
C ILE A 50 -2.83 5.42 -0.10
N ILE A 51 -1.76 6.23 -0.15
CA ILE A 51 -1.58 7.24 -1.19
C ILE A 51 -1.60 6.60 -2.58
N LEU A 52 -0.89 5.49 -2.78
CA LEU A 52 -0.88 4.78 -4.06
C LEU A 52 -2.25 4.19 -4.41
N LEU A 53 -2.99 3.67 -3.42
CA LEU A 53 -4.35 3.17 -3.64
C LEU A 53 -5.30 4.29 -4.06
N VAL A 54 -5.24 5.44 -3.40
CA VAL A 54 -6.04 6.62 -3.75
C VAL A 54 -5.60 7.16 -5.12
N ALA A 55 -4.30 7.31 -5.36
CA ALA A 55 -3.72 7.74 -6.62
C ALA A 55 -4.14 6.82 -7.78
N SER A 56 -4.18 5.50 -7.55
CA SER A 56 -4.62 4.54 -8.56
C SER A 56 -6.00 4.91 -9.11
N ASN A 57 -6.93 5.38 -8.26
CA ASN A 57 -8.28 5.72 -8.69
C ASN A 57 -8.34 6.86 -9.74
N PHE A 58 -7.32 7.71 -9.82
CA PHE A 58 -7.20 8.75 -10.84
C PHE A 58 -6.76 8.18 -12.20
N PHE A 59 -6.07 7.04 -12.24
CA PHE A 59 -5.65 6.36 -13.47
C PHE A 59 -6.70 5.38 -14.01
N LYS A 60 -7.98 5.74 -13.85
CA LYS A 60 -9.08 5.06 -14.54
C LYS A 60 -8.96 5.32 -16.04
N SER A 61 -9.21 4.28 -16.82
CA SER A 61 -9.33 4.41 -18.27
C SER A 61 -10.46 5.40 -18.54
N SER A 62 -10.14 6.59 -19.03
CA SER A 62 -11.15 7.43 -19.65
C SER A 62 -11.68 6.65 -20.84
N LYS A 63 -13.00 6.47 -20.86
CA LYS A 63 -13.72 5.80 -21.92
C LYS A 63 -13.43 6.47 -23.26
#